data_AF-A0A9P7Y9K8-F1
#
_entry.id   AF-A0A9P7Y9K8-F1
#
_cell.length_a   1.000
_cell.length_b   1.000
_cell.length_c   1.000
_cell.angle_alpha   90.00
_cell.angle_beta   90.00
_cell.angle_gamma   90.00
#
_symmetry.space_group_name_H-M   'P 1'
#
loop_
_entity.id
_entity.type
_entity.pdbx_description
1 polymer ?
#
loop_
_entity_poly.entity_id
_entity_poly.type
_entity_poly.pdbx_seq_one_letter_code
_entity_poly.pdbx_strand_id
1 'polypeptide(L)'
;MSTSAEVPVNGDGSADHDHILRPRALKPGNPAVLRTQSDNGLLAVTDGSLSGQTSGRSTPVPADAPPSAHSISSVRKQLKAQQRRRLFPTIEYASRVSHFDPSSDYRDFKGFYVLFWIALTIMAVTTMLRNIKDTGYPMRVQIWQLFTVKVWELALADGLMVATTSISLPLHRFFRSPLARKLGFRWAGGGMMVQSVYQAFWLSFWVGVPFNRNWTWTAQVFFTLHTLVLLMKMHSYAFYNGHLSETEQRLHALDNPSNASKAPAYQYPATGQSLTAGKQEDEQEKSDVSQLREDLAIELISPMGNTTYPKNLTWSNYTDYLFCPTLCYELEYPRTSDIVWSELGYKVLAVFGVIFLLTITSEEFILPVLNESAKRLETVDSFSETALILSESISMLLWPFMITFLLVFLVIFEYVLGAFAEITCFADRHFYSDWWNSTDWLEFSREWNIPVHHFFRRHVYSASRPHIGRPMATLITFLISAIGHEIVMACITKKLRGYGFLCQMSQLPIVMLQRTKWVKGRKVMNNVCFWCSMILGLSMMCSLYVLF
;
A
#
# COMPACT_ATOMS: atom_id res chain seq x y z
N MET A 1 -3.10 -29.74 -55.99
CA MET A 1 -2.51 -29.45 -54.66
C MET A 1 -1.91 -28.05 -54.72
N SER A 2 -2.15 -27.24 -53.69
CA SER A 2 -2.06 -25.78 -53.64
C SER A 2 -3.28 -25.05 -54.23
N THR A 3 -3.98 -24.28 -53.39
CA THR A 3 -4.15 -22.82 -53.56
C THR A 3 -4.93 -22.20 -52.40
N SER A 4 -4.62 -20.93 -52.17
CA SER A 4 -5.10 -19.95 -51.21
C SER A 4 -6.63 -19.86 -51.04
N ALA A 5 -7.08 -19.42 -49.86
CA ALA A 5 -8.41 -18.83 -49.71
C ALA A 5 -8.33 -17.55 -48.86
N GLU A 6 -8.71 -16.46 -49.50
CA GLU A 6 -8.74 -15.09 -49.06
C GLU A 6 -9.83 -14.83 -48.00
N VAL A 7 -9.59 -13.80 -47.18
CA VAL A 7 -10.56 -13.18 -46.29
C VAL A 7 -11.41 -12.20 -47.12
N PRO A 8 -12.75 -12.30 -47.16
CA PRO A 8 -13.56 -11.21 -47.69
C PRO A 8 -13.88 -10.18 -46.61
N VAL A 9 -13.76 -8.93 -47.03
CA VAL A 9 -14.07 -7.67 -46.32
C VAL A 9 -15.56 -7.35 -46.48
N ASN A 10 -16.13 -6.68 -45.47
CA ASN A 10 -17.46 -6.08 -45.35
C ASN A 10 -18.24 -5.83 -46.66
N GLY A 11 -19.51 -6.24 -46.67
CA GLY A 11 -20.53 -5.78 -47.59
C GLY A 11 -21.86 -5.53 -46.87
N ASP A 12 -22.44 -4.36 -47.13
CA ASP A 12 -23.84 -4.00 -46.85
C ASP A 12 -24.80 -5.02 -47.48
N GLY A 13 -25.88 -5.36 -46.77
CA GLY A 13 -26.98 -6.14 -47.35
C GLY A 13 -27.86 -6.81 -46.30
N SER A 14 -29.13 -6.41 -46.28
CA SER A 14 -30.23 -6.95 -45.48
C SER A 14 -30.26 -8.49 -45.41
N ALA A 15 -30.19 -9.06 -44.21
CA ALA A 15 -30.72 -10.38 -43.90
C ALA A 15 -30.93 -10.52 -42.38
N ASP A 16 -32.15 -10.86 -41.99
CA ASP A 16 -32.52 -11.36 -40.66
C ASP A 16 -31.54 -12.45 -40.21
N HIS A 17 -30.82 -12.21 -39.11
CA HIS A 17 -30.20 -13.28 -38.36
C HIS A 17 -30.28 -13.03 -36.85
N ASP A 18 -30.95 -13.98 -36.22
CA ASP A 18 -31.09 -14.28 -34.81
C ASP A 18 -30.02 -13.71 -33.88
N HIS A 19 -30.50 -13.26 -32.72
CA HIS A 19 -29.74 -12.86 -31.54
C HIS A 19 -28.79 -13.96 -31.05
N ILE A 20 -27.65 -14.13 -31.72
CA ILE A 20 -26.49 -14.79 -31.15
C ILE A 20 -25.81 -13.75 -30.25
N LEU A 21 -26.13 -13.78 -28.96
CA LEU A 21 -25.39 -13.07 -27.92
C LEU A 21 -23.94 -13.59 -27.92
N ARG A 22 -23.08 -12.97 -28.72
CA ARG A 22 -21.63 -13.21 -28.65
C ARG A 22 -21.16 -12.79 -27.25
N PRO A 23 -20.37 -13.61 -26.54
CA PRO A 23 -19.73 -13.17 -25.31
C PRO A 23 -18.94 -11.89 -25.61
N ARG A 24 -19.20 -10.84 -24.82
CA ARG A 24 -18.51 -9.56 -24.95
C ARG A 24 -17.01 -9.83 -24.89
N ALA A 25 -16.27 -9.48 -25.93
CA ALA A 25 -14.82 -9.57 -25.90
C ALA A 25 -14.32 -8.82 -24.67
N LEU A 26 -13.64 -9.52 -23.75
CA LEU A 26 -12.97 -8.88 -22.63
C LEU A 26 -12.08 -7.79 -23.23
N LYS A 27 -12.37 -6.53 -22.89
CA LYS A 27 -11.44 -5.44 -23.18
C LYS A 27 -10.11 -5.88 -22.57
N PRO A 28 -8.99 -5.96 -23.34
CA PRO A 28 -7.71 -6.28 -22.75
C PRO A 28 -7.47 -5.27 -21.62
N GLY A 29 -7.24 -5.80 -20.40
CA GLY A 29 -7.03 -4.97 -19.22
C GLY A 29 -5.97 -3.90 -19.52
N ASN A 30 -6.15 -2.71 -18.96
CA ASN A 30 -5.28 -1.57 -19.20
C ASN A 30 -3.80 -2.03 -19.15
N PRO A 31 -2.99 -1.85 -20.21
CA PRO A 31 -1.63 -2.35 -20.26
C PRO A 31 -0.72 -1.74 -19.18
N ALA A 32 -1.17 -0.70 -18.47
CA ALA A 32 -0.52 -0.20 -17.27
C ALA A 32 -0.73 -1.10 -16.03
N VAL A 33 -1.92 -1.69 -15.88
CA VAL A 33 -2.30 -2.62 -14.77
C VAL A 33 -1.63 -3.97 -14.94
N LEU A 34 -1.55 -4.47 -16.18
CA LEU A 34 -0.80 -5.70 -16.49
C LEU A 34 0.72 -5.54 -16.30
N ARG A 35 1.25 -4.31 -16.47
CA ARG A 35 2.68 -4.02 -16.27
C ARG A 35 3.10 -4.07 -14.80
N THR A 36 2.25 -3.54 -13.90
CA THR A 36 2.49 -3.65 -12.45
C THR A 36 2.41 -5.10 -11.96
N GLN A 37 1.64 -5.96 -12.62
CA GLN A 37 1.66 -7.40 -12.35
C GLN A 37 2.91 -8.10 -12.94
N SER A 38 3.39 -7.70 -14.12
CA SER A 38 4.52 -8.38 -14.81
C SER A 38 5.92 -8.02 -14.30
N ASP A 39 6.12 -6.86 -13.68
CA ASP A 39 7.45 -6.41 -13.20
C ASP A 39 7.90 -7.04 -11.87
N ASN A 40 7.07 -7.92 -11.28
CA ASN A 40 7.30 -8.46 -9.94
C ASN A 40 7.91 -9.86 -10.00
N GLY A 41 9.22 -9.88 -10.24
CA GLY A 41 10.05 -11.08 -10.28
C GLY A 41 10.05 -11.89 -8.99
N LEU A 42 9.32 -13.00 -9.00
CA LEU A 42 9.54 -14.14 -8.10
C LEU A 42 9.16 -15.50 -8.74
N LEU A 43 9.34 -15.62 -10.06
CA LEU A 43 9.22 -16.91 -10.76
C LEU A 43 10.61 -17.54 -10.90
N ALA A 44 10.95 -18.46 -10.00
CA ALA A 44 11.89 -19.52 -10.33
C ALA A 44 11.13 -20.54 -11.21
N VAL A 45 11.30 -20.45 -12.53
CA VAL A 45 10.96 -21.55 -13.44
C VAL A 45 12.22 -22.38 -13.59
N THR A 46 12.26 -23.51 -12.88
CA THR A 46 13.16 -24.62 -13.19
C THR A 46 12.74 -25.26 -14.51
N ASP A 47 13.73 -25.61 -15.32
CA ASP A 47 13.62 -26.23 -16.65
C ASP A 47 12.55 -27.31 -16.77
N GLY A 48 11.74 -27.20 -17.81
CA GLY A 48 10.70 -28.16 -18.19
C GLY A 48 9.86 -27.65 -19.35
N SER A 49 10.20 -28.11 -20.55
CA SER A 49 9.53 -27.88 -21.84
C SER A 49 7.99 -27.86 -21.76
N LEU A 50 7.39 -26.67 -21.84
CA LEU A 50 5.99 -26.44 -22.20
C LEU A 50 5.93 -25.19 -23.09
N SER A 51 5.82 -25.42 -24.39
CA SER A 51 5.61 -24.39 -25.41
C SER A 51 4.19 -23.82 -25.28
N GLY A 52 4.10 -22.58 -24.80
CA GLY A 52 2.84 -21.84 -24.79
C GLY A 52 2.67 -21.02 -23.53
N GLN A 53 3.39 -19.91 -23.41
CA GLN A 53 2.98 -18.80 -22.57
C GLN A 53 3.69 -17.51 -22.98
N THR A 54 2.87 -16.48 -23.11
CA THR A 54 3.12 -15.13 -23.62
C THR A 54 4.35 -14.49 -22.98
N SER A 55 5.40 -14.30 -23.79
CA SER A 55 6.50 -13.43 -23.44
C SER A 55 6.00 -11.98 -23.41
N GLY A 56 6.22 -11.29 -22.30
CA GLY A 56 5.99 -9.85 -22.15
C GLY A 56 6.99 -9.01 -22.96
N ARG A 57 7.14 -9.29 -24.27
CA ARG A 57 7.63 -8.31 -25.22
C ARG A 57 6.47 -7.37 -25.47
N SER A 58 6.65 -6.08 -25.24
CA SER A 58 5.82 -5.07 -25.91
C SER A 58 5.70 -5.48 -27.37
N THR A 59 4.48 -5.79 -27.83
CA THR A 59 4.26 -6.15 -29.22
C THR A 59 4.90 -5.04 -30.07
N PRO A 60 5.85 -5.39 -30.97
CA PRO A 60 6.43 -4.41 -31.86
C PRO A 60 5.28 -3.71 -32.58
N VAL A 61 5.30 -2.38 -32.58
CA VAL A 61 4.34 -1.62 -33.39
C VAL A 61 4.51 -2.11 -34.82
N PRO A 62 3.43 -2.61 -35.49
CA PRO A 62 3.50 -3.07 -36.87
C PRO A 62 4.13 -2.00 -37.76
N ALA A 63 4.91 -2.39 -38.78
CA ALA A 63 5.57 -1.43 -39.67
C ALA A 63 4.57 -0.53 -40.42
N ASP A 64 3.33 -0.99 -40.58
CA ASP A 64 2.23 -0.27 -41.24
C ASP A 64 1.42 0.62 -40.28
N ALA A 65 1.83 0.73 -39.01
CA ALA A 65 1.16 1.60 -38.06
C ALA A 65 1.41 3.07 -38.41
N PRO A 66 0.47 3.98 -38.08
CA PRO A 66 0.65 5.40 -38.37
C PRO A 66 1.94 5.93 -37.71
N PRO A 67 2.61 6.94 -38.31
CA PRO A 67 3.86 7.49 -37.78
C PRO A 67 3.74 8.00 -36.33
N SER A 68 2.52 8.38 -35.91
CA SER A 68 2.18 8.71 -34.53
C SER A 68 2.29 7.52 -33.57
N ALA A 69 1.95 6.30 -33.98
CA ALA A 69 2.10 5.11 -33.16
C ALA A 69 3.57 4.75 -32.94
N HIS A 70 4.40 4.92 -33.98
CA HIS A 70 5.85 4.76 -33.88
C HIS A 70 6.46 5.81 -32.95
N SER A 71 6.09 7.10 -33.08
CA SER A 71 6.59 8.16 -32.19
C SER A 71 6.13 7.98 -30.74
N ILE A 72 4.87 7.59 -30.49
CA ILE A 72 4.39 7.28 -29.13
C ILE A 72 5.16 6.09 -28.55
N SER A 73 5.49 5.08 -29.35
CA SER A 73 6.24 3.91 -28.90
C SER A 73 7.70 4.22 -28.59
N SER A 74 8.35 5.09 -29.38
CA SER A 74 9.73 5.53 -29.16
C SER A 74 9.82 6.40 -27.91
N VAL A 75 8.89 7.32 -27.71
CA VAL A 75 8.77 8.13 -26.48
C VAL A 75 8.51 7.23 -25.27
N ARG A 76 7.59 6.25 -25.34
CA ARG A 76 7.39 5.29 -24.24
C ARG A 76 8.64 4.47 -23.92
N LYS A 77 9.42 4.10 -24.94
CA LYS A 77 10.68 3.37 -24.75
C LYS A 77 11.74 4.26 -24.10
N GLN A 78 11.80 5.54 -24.47
CA GLN A 78 12.66 6.54 -23.85
C GLN A 78 12.28 6.80 -22.40
N LEU A 79 10.99 7.00 -22.08
CA LEU A 79 10.51 7.16 -20.71
C LEU A 79 10.84 5.95 -19.84
N LYS A 80 10.66 4.73 -20.36
CA LYS A 80 11.07 3.49 -19.65
C LYS A 80 12.58 3.40 -19.46
N ALA A 81 13.36 3.83 -20.44
CA ALA A 81 14.82 3.87 -20.32
C ALA A 81 15.26 4.90 -19.26
N GLN A 82 14.63 6.08 -19.22
CA GLN A 82 14.86 7.11 -18.21
C GLN A 82 14.44 6.65 -16.81
N GLN A 83 13.30 5.97 -16.67
CA GLN A 83 12.88 5.37 -15.39
C GLN A 83 13.88 4.32 -14.90
N ARG A 84 14.46 3.51 -15.80
CA ARG A 84 15.51 2.53 -15.46
C ARG A 84 16.85 3.16 -15.09
N ARG A 85 17.11 4.39 -15.54
CA ARG A 85 18.31 5.16 -15.18
C ARG A 85 18.22 5.80 -13.80
N ARG A 86 17.01 5.96 -13.24
CA ARG A 86 16.84 6.50 -11.89
C ARG A 86 17.51 5.63 -10.85
N LEU A 87 18.19 6.30 -9.93
CA LEU A 87 19.02 5.66 -8.93
C LEU A 87 18.14 5.21 -7.77
N PHE A 88 17.25 6.07 -7.28
CA PHE A 88 16.33 5.70 -6.23
C PHE A 88 15.15 4.87 -6.77
N PRO A 89 14.67 3.83 -6.06
CA PRO A 89 13.49 3.10 -6.48
C PRO A 89 12.26 4.02 -6.51
N THR A 90 11.85 4.44 -7.70
CA THR A 90 10.72 5.35 -7.89
C THR A 90 9.41 4.59 -8.02
N ILE A 91 8.33 5.18 -7.51
CA ILE A 91 6.98 4.65 -7.68
C ILE A 91 6.32 5.37 -8.85
N GLU A 92 5.81 4.60 -9.81
CA GLU A 92 5.10 5.15 -10.96
C GLU A 92 3.68 5.54 -10.56
N TYR A 93 3.53 6.79 -10.15
CA TYR A 93 2.21 7.39 -9.98
C TYR A 93 1.61 7.73 -11.34
N ALA A 94 0.38 7.32 -11.57
CA ALA A 94 -0.36 7.62 -12.80
C ALA A 94 -1.81 7.96 -12.47
N SER A 95 -2.46 8.74 -13.35
CA SER A 95 -3.89 9.02 -13.21
C SER A 95 -4.69 7.72 -13.34
N ARG A 96 -5.26 7.25 -12.22
CA ARG A 96 -5.97 5.97 -12.10
C ARG A 96 -7.17 6.14 -11.19
N VAL A 97 -8.25 5.45 -11.50
CA VAL A 97 -9.46 5.42 -10.67
C VAL A 97 -9.45 4.19 -9.76
N SER A 98 -10.22 4.25 -8.67
CA SER A 98 -10.38 3.10 -7.78
C SER A 98 -11.11 1.95 -8.50
N HIS A 99 -10.94 0.72 -8.02
CA HIS A 99 -11.62 -0.45 -8.59
C HIS A 99 -13.14 -0.37 -8.46
N PHE A 100 -13.65 0.19 -7.35
CA PHE A 100 -15.10 0.37 -7.15
C PHE A 100 -15.67 1.64 -7.79
N ASP A 101 -14.83 2.46 -8.41
CA ASP A 101 -15.26 3.67 -9.10
C ASP A 101 -16.17 3.31 -10.30
N PRO A 102 -17.29 4.03 -10.53
CA PRO A 102 -18.18 3.79 -11.66
C PRO A 102 -17.49 3.83 -13.02
N SER A 103 -16.40 4.57 -13.15
CA SER A 103 -15.58 4.73 -14.36
C SER A 103 -14.49 3.67 -14.52
N SER A 104 -14.32 2.76 -13.55
CA SER A 104 -13.33 1.69 -13.62
C SER A 104 -13.67 0.67 -14.73
N ASP A 105 -12.65 -0.06 -15.19
CA ASP A 105 -12.83 -1.17 -16.13
C ASP A 105 -13.54 -2.39 -15.48
N TYR A 106 -13.64 -2.44 -14.14
CA TYR A 106 -14.19 -3.55 -13.35
C TYR A 106 -15.70 -3.41 -13.09
N ARG A 107 -16.49 -3.14 -14.13
CA ARG A 107 -17.95 -2.84 -14.00
C ARG A 107 -18.83 -4.07 -13.77
N ASP A 108 -18.33 -5.28 -14.01
CA ASP A 108 -19.14 -6.50 -14.02
C ASP A 108 -19.64 -6.92 -12.62
N PHE A 109 -19.07 -6.37 -11.54
CA PHE A 109 -19.44 -6.68 -10.15
C PHE A 109 -20.42 -5.70 -9.50
N LYS A 110 -20.97 -4.74 -10.26
CA LYS A 110 -21.88 -3.72 -9.72
C LYS A 110 -23.12 -4.31 -9.04
N GLY A 111 -23.69 -5.39 -9.57
CA GLY A 111 -24.87 -6.05 -8.99
C GLY A 111 -24.60 -6.59 -7.58
N PHE A 112 -23.48 -7.31 -7.39
CA PHE A 112 -23.08 -7.83 -6.08
C PHE A 112 -22.73 -6.71 -5.09
N TYR A 113 -22.10 -5.63 -5.57
CA TYR A 113 -21.81 -4.46 -4.75
C TYR A 113 -23.10 -3.80 -4.23
N VAL A 114 -24.10 -3.60 -5.10
CA VAL A 114 -25.40 -3.04 -4.68
C VAL A 114 -26.14 -4.01 -3.73
N LEU A 115 -26.12 -5.31 -4.02
CA LEU A 115 -26.73 -6.33 -3.16
C LEU A 115 -26.11 -6.34 -1.76
N PHE A 116 -24.79 -6.18 -1.66
CA PHE A 116 -24.08 -6.08 -0.38
C PHE A 116 -24.60 -4.89 0.45
N TRP A 117 -24.76 -3.71 -0.16
CA TRP A 117 -25.32 -2.55 0.54
C TRP A 117 -26.78 -2.72 0.93
N ILE A 118 -27.59 -3.36 0.09
CA ILE A 118 -28.99 -3.69 0.43
C ILE A 118 -29.02 -4.65 1.63
N ALA A 119 -28.20 -5.70 1.63
CA ALA A 119 -28.13 -6.65 2.74
C ALA A 119 -27.70 -5.99 4.06
N LEU A 120 -26.70 -5.10 4.02
CA LEU A 120 -26.27 -4.33 5.18
C LEU A 120 -27.34 -3.37 5.69
N THR A 121 -28.09 -2.74 4.77
CA THR A 121 -29.20 -1.86 5.13
C THR A 121 -30.32 -2.64 5.82
N ILE A 122 -30.69 -3.81 5.28
CA ILE A 122 -31.68 -4.71 5.89
C ILE A 122 -31.20 -5.14 7.29
N MET A 123 -29.92 -5.53 7.41
CA MET A 123 -29.33 -5.90 8.70
C MET A 123 -29.45 -4.73 9.70
N ALA A 124 -29.03 -3.52 9.32
CA ALA A 124 -29.10 -2.35 10.19
C ALA A 124 -30.53 -2.01 10.62
N VAL A 125 -31.47 -1.96 9.68
CA VAL A 125 -32.89 -1.67 9.97
C VAL A 125 -33.49 -2.73 10.88
N THR A 126 -33.23 -4.01 10.62
CA THR A 126 -33.73 -5.13 11.43
C THR A 126 -33.20 -5.05 12.86
N THR A 127 -31.92 -4.73 13.00
CA THR A 127 -31.28 -4.56 14.31
C THR A 127 -31.83 -3.34 15.06
N MET A 128 -32.04 -2.22 14.37
CA MET A 128 -32.68 -1.04 14.97
C MET A 128 -34.10 -1.35 15.45
N LEU A 129 -34.92 -2.04 14.65
CA LEU A 129 -36.26 -2.45 15.05
C LEU A 129 -36.27 -3.37 16.27
N ARG A 130 -35.33 -4.32 16.34
CA ARG A 130 -35.13 -5.18 17.50
C ARG A 130 -34.76 -4.36 18.74
N ASN A 131 -33.85 -3.40 18.60
CA ASN A 131 -33.45 -2.53 19.69
C ASN A 131 -34.59 -1.64 20.21
N ILE A 132 -35.44 -1.09 19.32
CA ILE A 132 -36.64 -0.36 19.72
C ILE A 132 -37.55 -1.26 20.56
N LYS A 133 -37.76 -2.51 20.15
CA LYS A 133 -38.60 -3.47 20.86
C LYS A 133 -38.04 -3.79 22.26
N ASP A 134 -36.73 -4.02 22.37
CA ASP A 134 -36.11 -4.53 23.59
C ASP A 134 -35.76 -3.43 24.60
N THR A 135 -35.39 -2.24 24.12
CA THR A 135 -34.86 -1.14 24.97
C THR A 135 -35.67 0.16 24.89
N GLY A 136 -36.63 0.26 23.97
CA GLY A 136 -37.37 1.49 23.67
C GLY A 136 -36.61 2.50 22.80
N TYR A 137 -35.32 2.28 22.53
CA TYR A 137 -34.48 3.14 21.71
C TYR A 137 -33.92 2.39 20.49
N PRO A 138 -33.73 3.05 19.33
CA PRO A 138 -33.23 2.40 18.12
C PRO A 138 -31.78 1.93 18.20
N MET A 139 -31.00 2.46 19.13
CA MET A 139 -29.60 2.09 19.31
C MET A 139 -29.21 2.07 20.78
N ARG A 140 -28.29 1.17 21.10
CA ARG A 140 -27.52 1.24 22.34
C ARG A 140 -26.44 2.31 22.13
N VAL A 141 -26.24 3.20 23.10
CA VAL A 141 -25.32 4.35 22.96
C VAL A 141 -23.96 4.05 23.63
N GLN A 142 -23.63 2.78 23.85
CA GLN A 142 -22.49 2.39 24.69
C GLN A 142 -21.15 2.68 23.98
N ILE A 143 -21.02 2.33 22.70
CA ILE A 143 -19.79 2.59 21.93
C ILE A 143 -19.68 4.06 21.54
N TRP A 144 -20.81 4.75 21.31
CA TRP A 144 -20.81 6.18 20.98
C TRP A 144 -20.20 7.03 22.07
N GLN A 145 -20.45 6.70 23.34
CA GLN A 145 -19.81 7.39 24.46
C GLN A 145 -18.28 7.29 24.40
N LEU A 146 -17.72 6.14 24.00
CA LEU A 146 -16.27 5.92 23.88
C LEU A 146 -15.59 6.85 22.87
N PHE A 147 -16.31 7.33 21.85
CA PHE A 147 -15.78 8.30 20.88
C PHE A 147 -15.75 9.74 21.42
N THR A 148 -16.54 10.05 22.43
CA THR A 148 -16.65 11.42 22.98
C THR A 148 -15.75 11.68 24.20
N VAL A 149 -15.13 10.63 24.75
CA VAL A 149 -14.25 10.74 25.91
C VAL A 149 -12.91 11.37 25.53
N LYS A 150 -12.55 12.49 26.16
CA LYS A 150 -11.25 13.18 26.04
C LYS A 150 -10.85 13.58 24.60
N VAL A 151 -11.83 13.87 23.74
CA VAL A 151 -11.58 14.23 22.33
C VAL A 151 -10.66 15.45 22.19
N TRP A 152 -10.77 16.45 23.07
CA TRP A 152 -9.92 17.64 23.02
C TRP A 152 -8.45 17.31 23.31
N GLU A 153 -8.16 16.45 24.28
CA GLU A 153 -6.80 16.00 24.57
C GLU A 153 -6.22 15.23 23.38
N LEU A 154 -7.03 14.38 22.75
CA LEU A 154 -6.65 13.64 21.54
C LEU A 154 -6.34 14.59 20.39
N ALA A 155 -7.21 15.57 20.11
CA ALA A 155 -7.03 16.53 19.03
C ALA A 155 -5.77 17.40 19.23
N LEU A 156 -5.51 17.84 20.47
CA LEU A 156 -4.30 18.60 20.79
C LEU A 156 -3.04 17.74 20.61
N ALA A 157 -3.04 16.51 21.12
CA ALA A 157 -1.92 15.61 20.98
C ALA A 157 -1.66 15.25 19.51
N ASP A 158 -2.72 15.03 18.72
CA ASP A 158 -2.64 14.75 17.29
C ASP A 158 -2.05 15.94 16.52
N GLY A 159 -2.53 17.15 16.80
CA GLY A 159 -1.99 18.39 16.24
C GLY A 159 -0.51 18.59 16.56
N LEU A 160 -0.08 18.31 17.80
CA LEU A 160 1.33 18.38 18.20
C LEU A 160 2.18 17.29 17.53
N MET A 161 1.64 16.08 17.41
CA MET A 161 2.30 14.97 16.70
C MET A 161 2.54 15.35 15.23
N VAL A 162 1.53 15.88 14.55
CA VAL A 162 1.65 16.37 13.16
C VAL A 162 2.61 17.56 13.07
N ALA A 163 2.53 18.52 14.00
CA ALA A 163 3.43 19.67 13.99
C ALA A 163 4.90 19.25 14.15
N THR A 164 5.19 18.26 14.99
CA THR A 164 6.56 17.79 15.22
C THR A 164 7.15 17.03 14.03
N THR A 165 6.38 16.43 13.13
CA THR A 165 6.95 15.83 11.90
C THR A 165 7.57 16.89 10.98
N SER A 166 7.04 18.11 11.04
CA SER A 166 7.45 19.27 10.24
C SER A 166 8.91 19.68 10.47
N ILE A 167 9.51 19.27 11.60
CA ILE A 167 10.92 19.48 11.95
C ILE A 167 11.88 18.87 10.89
N SER A 168 11.42 17.88 10.13
CA SER A 168 12.20 17.27 9.05
C SER A 168 12.62 18.30 7.98
N LEU A 169 11.76 19.26 7.63
CA LEU A 169 12.06 20.27 6.62
C LEU A 169 13.22 21.22 7.03
N PRO A 170 13.19 21.89 8.20
CA PRO A 170 14.30 22.73 8.63
C PRO A 170 15.58 21.92 8.87
N LEU A 171 15.50 20.66 9.32
CA LEU A 171 16.67 19.78 9.39
C LEU A 171 17.32 19.57 8.01
N HIS A 172 16.54 19.32 6.97
CA HIS A 172 17.08 19.21 5.60
C HIS A 172 17.68 20.52 5.09
N ARG A 173 17.04 21.66 5.37
CA ARG A 173 17.61 22.98 5.04
C ARG A 173 18.94 23.22 5.79
N PHE A 174 19.03 22.76 7.03
CA PHE A 174 20.25 22.83 7.83
C PHE A 174 21.35 21.95 7.25
N PHE A 175 21.08 20.67 6.94
CA PHE A 175 22.07 19.75 6.34
C PHE A 175 22.62 20.25 5.00
N ARG A 176 21.82 21.03 4.25
CA ARG A 176 22.26 21.68 3.00
C ARG A 176 23.09 22.94 3.23
N SER A 177 22.98 23.58 4.39
CA SER A 177 23.65 24.85 4.68
C SER A 177 25.18 24.73 4.64
N PRO A 178 25.91 25.80 4.25
CA PRO A 178 27.37 25.77 4.26
C PRO A 178 27.95 25.56 5.67
N LEU A 179 27.20 25.90 6.72
CA LEU A 179 27.57 25.67 8.11
C LEU A 179 27.60 24.18 8.45
N ALA A 180 26.56 23.43 8.09
CA ALA A 180 26.53 21.98 8.30
C ALA A 180 27.65 21.27 7.52
N ARG A 181 27.97 21.77 6.33
CA ARG A 181 29.08 21.25 5.52
C ARG A 181 30.44 21.46 6.18
N LYS A 182 30.65 22.61 6.84
CA LYS A 182 31.87 22.89 7.63
C LYS A 182 31.97 22.02 8.89
N LEU A 183 30.83 21.71 9.51
CA LEU A 183 30.75 20.89 10.72
C LEU A 183 30.77 19.37 10.44
N GLY A 184 30.84 18.95 9.18
CA GLY A 184 30.83 17.52 8.81
C GLY A 184 29.45 16.85 8.86
N PHE A 185 28.37 17.60 9.09
CA PHE A 185 26.99 17.10 9.08
C PHE A 185 26.43 16.97 7.65
N ARG A 186 27.12 16.22 6.78
CA ARG A 186 26.56 15.79 5.49
C ARG A 186 25.47 14.74 5.71
N TRP A 187 24.57 14.56 4.74
CA TRP A 187 23.48 13.59 4.88
C TRP A 187 24.03 12.17 5.07
N ALA A 188 25.00 11.76 4.25
CA ALA A 188 25.64 10.45 4.32
C ALA A 188 26.43 10.19 5.62
N GLY A 189 26.86 11.24 6.34
CA GLY A 189 27.63 11.11 7.58
C GLY A 189 26.76 11.30 8.82
N GLY A 190 26.35 12.54 9.09
CA GLY A 190 25.66 12.92 10.32
C GLY A 190 24.14 13.09 10.17
N GLY A 191 23.67 13.54 9.00
CA GLY A 191 22.24 13.86 8.80
C GLY A 191 21.32 12.65 8.93
N MET A 192 21.70 11.52 8.34
CA MET A 192 20.95 10.26 8.45
C MET A 192 20.89 9.75 9.89
N MET A 193 21.99 9.85 10.65
CA MET A 193 22.04 9.44 12.05
C MET A 193 21.12 10.32 12.91
N VAL A 194 21.23 11.65 12.79
CA VAL A 194 20.39 12.61 13.51
C VAL A 194 18.91 12.37 13.22
N GLN A 195 18.56 12.18 11.94
CA GLN A 195 17.18 11.92 11.54
C GLN A 195 16.67 10.58 12.08
N SER A 196 17.50 9.53 12.09
CA SER A 196 17.10 8.21 12.59
C SER A 196 16.88 8.20 14.10
N VAL A 197 17.78 8.87 14.86
CA VAL A 197 17.63 9.06 16.31
C VAL A 197 16.38 9.88 16.62
N TYR A 198 16.15 10.96 15.87
CA TYR A 198 14.95 11.77 16.02
C TYR A 198 13.67 10.94 15.78
N GLN A 199 13.61 10.14 14.70
CA GLN A 199 12.47 9.28 14.39
C GLN A 199 12.22 8.22 15.46
N ALA A 200 13.28 7.59 15.98
CA ALA A 200 13.17 6.58 17.05
C ALA A 200 12.64 7.18 18.35
N PHE A 201 13.16 8.35 18.75
CA PHE A 201 12.67 9.08 19.92
C PHE A 201 11.22 9.54 19.71
N TRP A 202 10.93 10.12 18.54
CA TRP A 202 9.60 10.60 18.18
C TRP A 202 8.56 9.48 18.25
N LEU A 203 8.86 8.31 17.66
CA LEU A 203 7.97 7.14 17.71
C LEU A 203 7.76 6.66 19.14
N SER A 204 8.85 6.50 19.90
CA SER A 204 8.78 6.00 21.29
C SER A 204 7.97 6.92 22.19
N PHE A 205 8.14 8.24 22.03
CA PHE A 205 7.39 9.25 22.76
C PHE A 205 5.90 9.17 22.44
N TRP A 206 5.52 9.26 21.16
CA TRP A 206 4.11 9.30 20.77
C TRP A 206 3.38 7.97 20.98
N VAL A 207 4.04 6.83 20.78
CA VAL A 207 3.45 5.53 21.14
C VAL A 207 3.25 5.40 22.66
N GLY A 208 4.09 6.05 23.48
CA GLY A 208 3.96 6.03 24.95
C GLY A 208 2.86 6.94 25.52
N VAL A 209 2.48 8.02 24.81
CA VAL A 209 1.48 9.00 25.28
C VAL A 209 0.13 8.37 25.66
N PRO A 210 -0.48 7.51 24.82
CA PRO A 210 -1.80 6.96 25.11
C PRO A 210 -1.81 6.00 26.31
N PHE A 211 -0.69 5.35 26.62
CA PHE A 211 -0.52 4.50 27.81
C PHE A 211 -0.47 5.34 29.09
N ASN A 212 0.21 6.49 29.05
CA ASN A 212 0.30 7.38 30.21
C ASN A 212 -1.02 8.13 30.49
N ARG A 213 -1.82 8.43 29.46
CA ARG A 213 -3.04 9.23 29.58
C ARG A 213 -4.34 8.43 29.78
N ASN A 214 -4.23 7.10 29.85
CA ASN A 214 -5.36 6.18 30.04
C ASN A 214 -6.52 6.48 29.06
N TRP A 215 -6.19 6.64 27.77
CA TRP A 215 -7.20 6.87 26.74
C TRP A 215 -8.07 5.62 26.48
N THR A 216 -9.23 5.85 25.88
CA THR A 216 -10.11 4.78 25.39
C THR A 216 -9.42 4.02 24.26
N TRP A 217 -9.72 2.73 24.11
CA TRP A 217 -9.09 1.89 23.08
C TRP A 217 -9.32 2.45 21.66
N THR A 218 -10.47 3.09 21.40
CA THR A 218 -10.80 3.72 20.10
C THR A 218 -9.86 4.90 19.80
N ALA A 219 -9.65 5.79 20.76
CA ALA A 219 -8.72 6.91 20.64
C ALA A 219 -7.27 6.43 20.50
N GLN A 220 -6.89 5.36 21.21
CA GLN A 220 -5.57 4.75 21.12
C GLN A 220 -5.31 4.18 19.72
N VAL A 221 -6.27 3.45 19.14
CA VAL A 221 -6.14 2.91 17.78
C VAL A 221 -5.96 4.02 16.76
N PHE A 222 -6.83 5.03 16.79
CA PHE A 222 -6.73 6.17 15.88
C PHE A 222 -5.35 6.84 15.98
N PHE A 223 -4.94 7.18 17.21
CA PHE A 223 -3.68 7.88 17.45
C PHE A 223 -2.46 7.06 17.03
N THR A 224 -2.41 5.77 17.38
CA THR A 224 -1.29 4.89 17.03
C THR A 224 -1.22 4.67 15.52
N LEU A 225 -2.35 4.43 14.84
CA LEU A 225 -2.35 4.28 13.38
C LEU A 225 -1.87 5.56 12.70
N HIS A 226 -2.34 6.73 13.15
CA HIS A 226 -1.88 8.01 12.62
C HIS A 226 -0.39 8.25 12.89
N THR A 227 0.10 7.90 14.10
CA THR A 227 1.53 7.94 14.46
C THR A 227 2.38 7.12 13.48
N LEU A 228 1.97 5.88 13.17
CA LEU A 228 2.69 5.02 12.24
C LEU A 228 2.68 5.55 10.81
N VAL A 229 1.54 6.07 10.34
CA VAL A 229 1.42 6.72 9.03
C VAL A 229 2.37 7.92 8.92
N LEU A 230 2.38 8.78 9.94
CA LEU A 230 3.24 9.96 9.99
C LEU A 230 4.72 9.60 10.10
N LEU A 231 5.07 8.55 10.84
CA LEU A 231 6.43 8.01 10.88
C LEU A 231 6.88 7.59 9.46
N MET A 232 6.07 6.80 8.77
CA MET A 232 6.39 6.36 7.40
C MET A 232 6.52 7.55 6.46
N LYS A 233 5.62 8.53 6.55
CA LYS A 233 5.69 9.75 5.74
C LYS A 233 6.96 10.55 6.02
N MET A 234 7.27 10.78 7.29
CA MET A 234 8.46 11.49 7.76
C MET A 234 9.74 10.79 7.32
N HIS A 235 9.81 9.47 7.48
CA HIS A 235 10.93 8.65 7.03
C HIS A 235 11.11 8.77 5.52
N SER A 236 10.03 8.60 4.76
CA SER A 236 10.09 8.69 3.32
C SER A 236 10.50 10.07 2.81
N TYR A 237 9.99 11.15 3.40
CA TYR A 237 10.36 12.51 3.02
C TYR A 237 11.84 12.77 3.29
N ALA A 238 12.34 12.33 4.45
CA ALA A 238 13.68 12.62 4.85
C ALA A 238 14.73 11.83 4.05
N PHE A 239 14.52 10.52 3.89
CA PHE A 239 15.45 9.68 3.14
C PHE A 239 15.52 10.04 1.66
N TYR A 240 14.39 10.39 1.04
CA TYR A 240 14.37 10.80 -0.36
C TYR A 240 15.05 12.16 -0.58
N ASN A 241 14.72 13.19 0.20
CA ASN A 241 15.40 14.49 0.09
C ASN A 241 16.89 14.41 0.48
N GLY A 242 17.24 13.52 1.40
CA GLY A 242 18.62 13.21 1.74
C GLY A 242 19.39 12.61 0.57
N HIS A 243 18.79 11.64 -0.12
CA HIS A 243 19.34 11.08 -1.35
C HIS A 243 19.55 12.17 -2.42
N LEU A 244 18.53 13.00 -2.69
CA LEU A 244 18.63 14.10 -3.64
C LEU A 244 19.71 15.12 -3.28
N SER A 245 19.90 15.40 -1.99
CA SER A 245 20.98 16.27 -1.51
C SER A 245 22.37 15.71 -1.80
N GLU A 246 22.59 14.41 -1.64
CA GLU A 246 23.88 13.78 -1.96
C GLU A 246 24.09 13.71 -3.47
N THR A 247 23.04 13.44 -4.24
CA THR A 247 23.04 13.47 -5.71
C THR A 247 23.39 14.86 -6.25
N GLU A 248 22.80 15.94 -5.71
CA GLU A 248 23.12 17.34 -6.05
C GLU A 248 24.60 17.65 -5.77
N GLN A 249 25.10 17.24 -4.60
CA GLN A 249 26.49 17.47 -4.23
C GLN A 249 27.47 16.69 -5.10
N ARG A 250 27.13 15.45 -5.44
CA ARG A 250 27.93 14.63 -6.35
C ARG A 250 27.97 15.23 -7.75
N LEU A 251 26.84 15.74 -8.24
CA LEU A 251 26.78 16.44 -9.52
C LEU A 251 27.69 17.67 -9.52
N HIS A 252 27.63 18.50 -8.47
CA HIS A 252 28.52 19.66 -8.33
C HIS A 252 30.00 19.28 -8.14
N ALA A 253 30.29 18.15 -7.49
CA ALA A 253 31.67 17.68 -7.37
C ALA A 253 32.26 17.34 -8.75
N LEU A 254 31.44 16.82 -9.67
CA LEU A 254 31.87 16.52 -11.04
C LEU A 254 32.23 17.78 -11.85
N ASP A 255 31.86 18.98 -11.42
CA ASP A 255 32.30 20.24 -12.06
C ASP A 255 33.82 20.42 -11.94
N ASN A 256 34.42 19.90 -10.85
CA ASN A 256 35.87 19.87 -10.61
C ASN A 256 36.37 18.41 -10.55
N PRO A 257 36.67 17.79 -11.71
CA PRO A 257 36.86 16.34 -11.82
C PRO A 257 38.11 15.78 -11.10
N SER A 258 39.04 16.64 -10.67
CA SER A 258 40.29 16.22 -10.00
C SER A 258 40.09 15.62 -8.60
N ASN A 259 39.04 16.03 -7.87
CA ASN A 259 38.75 15.56 -6.50
C ASN A 259 37.41 14.82 -6.37
N ALA A 260 36.72 14.58 -7.49
CA ALA A 260 35.37 14.02 -7.49
C ALA A 260 35.39 12.48 -7.39
N SER A 261 34.45 11.91 -6.64
CA SER A 261 34.25 10.46 -6.64
C SER A 261 33.65 10.02 -7.98
N LYS A 262 34.47 9.34 -8.80
CA LYS A 262 34.07 8.69 -10.06
C LYS A 262 33.42 7.31 -9.88
N ALA A 263 33.05 6.92 -8.66
CA ALA A 263 32.35 5.66 -8.47
C ALA A 263 31.10 5.62 -9.39
N PRO A 264 30.64 4.44 -9.85
CA PRO A 264 29.34 4.38 -10.48
C PRO A 264 28.28 4.84 -9.47
N ALA A 265 27.24 5.51 -9.95
CA ALA A 265 26.10 5.80 -9.09
C ALA A 265 25.49 4.47 -8.65
N TYR A 266 25.21 4.33 -7.35
CA TYR A 266 24.68 3.08 -6.82
C TYR A 266 23.27 2.87 -7.40
N GLN A 267 23.18 2.02 -8.41
CA GLN A 267 21.93 1.68 -9.04
C GLN A 267 21.26 0.62 -8.15
N TYR A 268 20.14 0.98 -7.54
CA TYR A 268 19.35 -0.01 -6.82
C TYR A 268 18.96 -1.10 -7.82
N PRO A 269 19.21 -2.39 -7.54
CA PRO A 269 19.13 -3.42 -8.56
C PRO A 269 17.70 -3.56 -9.07
N ALA A 270 17.42 -3.04 -10.27
CA ALA A 270 16.23 -3.37 -11.02
C ALA A 270 16.19 -4.88 -11.28
N THR A 271 15.02 -5.48 -11.18
CA THR A 271 14.84 -6.92 -11.38
C THR A 271 15.25 -7.29 -12.81
N GLY A 272 16.42 -7.91 -12.98
CA GLY A 272 16.80 -8.59 -14.24
C GLY A 272 18.14 -8.25 -14.89
N GLN A 273 19.08 -7.53 -14.24
CA GLN A 273 20.41 -7.35 -14.82
C GLN A 273 21.43 -8.40 -14.35
N SER A 274 22.08 -9.04 -15.33
CA SER A 274 23.36 -9.71 -15.18
C SER A 274 24.47 -8.66 -15.31
N LEU A 275 25.43 -8.68 -14.39
CA LEU A 275 26.61 -7.82 -14.39
C LEU A 275 27.55 -8.27 -15.53
N THR A 276 27.60 -7.53 -16.63
CA THR A 276 28.68 -7.66 -17.61
C THR A 276 29.67 -6.53 -17.41
N ALA A 277 30.80 -6.85 -16.79
CA ALA A 277 32.00 -6.01 -16.76
C ALA A 277 32.79 -6.22 -18.06
N GLY A 278 33.18 -5.13 -18.73
CA GLY A 278 34.01 -5.16 -19.93
C GLY A 278 34.58 -3.76 -20.22
N LYS A 279 35.91 -3.67 -20.20
CA LYS A 279 36.79 -2.47 -20.28
C LYS A 279 36.71 -1.69 -21.60
N GLN A 280 36.96 -0.38 -21.50
CA GLN A 280 37.82 0.47 -22.36
C GLN A 280 38.02 1.79 -21.59
N GLU A 281 39.24 2.35 -21.50
CA GLU A 281 39.61 3.23 -20.35
C GLU A 281 39.84 4.72 -20.64
N ASP A 282 39.88 5.24 -21.88
CA ASP A 282 40.18 6.68 -22.11
C ASP A 282 39.13 7.49 -22.88
N GLU A 283 38.51 6.96 -23.95
CA GLU A 283 37.33 7.61 -24.57
C GLU A 283 36.03 7.28 -23.80
N GLN A 284 36.04 6.15 -23.11
CA GLN A 284 34.99 5.73 -22.20
C GLN A 284 34.89 6.66 -20.99
N GLU A 285 35.99 7.20 -20.46
CA GLU A 285 35.96 8.04 -19.25
C GLU A 285 35.17 9.34 -19.43
N LYS A 286 35.32 10.04 -20.57
CA LYS A 286 34.51 11.23 -20.86
C LYS A 286 33.06 10.88 -21.14
N SER A 287 32.82 9.75 -21.80
CA SER A 287 31.48 9.20 -22.05
C SER A 287 30.80 8.78 -20.73
N ASP A 288 31.54 8.21 -19.79
CA ASP A 288 31.04 7.69 -18.52
C ASP A 288 30.79 8.83 -17.52
N VAL A 289 31.64 9.86 -17.49
CA VAL A 289 31.39 11.08 -16.69
C VAL A 289 30.21 11.88 -17.24
N SER A 290 30.04 11.97 -18.56
CA SER A 290 28.88 12.66 -19.16
C SER A 290 27.58 11.87 -18.94
N GLN A 291 27.62 10.54 -19.05
CA GLN A 291 26.50 9.67 -18.69
C GLN A 291 26.15 9.78 -17.19
N LEU A 292 27.16 9.76 -16.30
CA LEU A 292 26.96 9.94 -14.87
C LEU A 292 26.36 11.31 -14.54
N ARG A 293 26.78 12.38 -15.22
CA ARG A 293 26.17 13.71 -15.08
C ARG A 293 24.71 13.71 -15.54
N GLU A 294 24.40 13.06 -16.65
CA GLU A 294 23.04 12.93 -17.16
C GLU A 294 22.15 12.15 -16.17
N ASP A 295 22.61 11.00 -15.67
CA ASP A 295 21.87 10.17 -14.73
C ASP A 295 21.62 10.90 -13.40
N LEU A 296 22.62 11.61 -12.86
CA LEU A 296 22.46 12.43 -11.65
C LEU A 296 21.50 13.60 -11.89
N ALA A 297 21.55 14.25 -13.07
CA ALA A 297 20.65 15.33 -13.41
C ALA A 297 19.19 14.84 -13.58
N ILE A 298 18.97 13.68 -14.19
CA ILE A 298 17.65 13.05 -14.34
C ILE A 298 17.03 12.75 -12.97
N GLU A 299 17.82 12.34 -11.99
CA GLU A 299 17.34 12.05 -10.62
C GLU A 299 16.87 13.32 -9.88
N LEU A 300 17.53 14.47 -10.12
CA LEU A 300 17.19 15.76 -9.48
C LEU A 300 15.92 16.41 -10.04
N ILE A 301 15.43 15.94 -11.19
CA ILE A 301 14.29 16.49 -11.90
C ILE A 301 13.07 15.57 -11.67
N SER A 302 11.89 16.15 -11.42
CA SER A 302 10.66 15.37 -11.31
C SER A 302 10.37 14.61 -12.61
N PRO A 303 9.69 13.44 -12.56
CA PRO A 303 9.32 12.71 -13.78
C PRO A 303 8.47 13.52 -14.76
N MET A 304 7.73 14.52 -14.27
CA MET A 304 6.90 15.42 -15.08
C MET A 304 7.62 16.73 -15.46
N GLY A 305 8.83 16.96 -14.95
CA GLY A 305 9.72 18.06 -15.36
C GLY A 305 9.45 19.43 -14.71
N ASN A 306 8.38 19.59 -13.93
CA ASN A 306 8.01 20.92 -13.41
C ASN A 306 8.79 21.32 -12.16
N THR A 307 9.20 20.35 -11.35
CA THR A 307 9.88 20.59 -10.07
C THR A 307 11.27 19.99 -10.07
N THR A 308 12.25 20.78 -9.64
CA THR A 308 13.64 20.33 -9.48
C THR A 308 14.08 20.49 -8.04
N TYR A 309 14.86 19.53 -7.54
CA TYR A 309 15.58 19.73 -6.30
C TYR A 309 16.58 20.88 -6.50
N PRO A 310 16.63 21.90 -5.62
CA PRO A 310 16.11 21.97 -4.25
C PRO A 310 14.87 22.88 -4.09
N LYS A 311 14.22 23.26 -5.20
CA LYS A 311 13.04 24.14 -5.19
C LYS A 311 11.84 23.49 -4.51
N ASN A 312 11.86 22.17 -4.33
CA ASN A 312 10.84 21.41 -3.62
C ASN A 312 10.83 21.63 -2.10
N LEU A 313 11.92 22.13 -1.50
CA LEU A 313 12.06 22.33 -0.04
C LEU A 313 11.25 23.54 0.47
N THR A 314 9.95 23.57 0.21
CA THR A 314 9.00 24.61 0.62
C THR A 314 8.00 24.04 1.62
N TRP A 315 7.44 24.93 2.46
CA TRP A 315 6.37 24.54 3.38
C TRP A 315 5.14 24.03 2.62
N SER A 316 4.79 24.65 1.49
CA SER A 316 3.65 24.24 0.65
C SER A 316 3.78 22.81 0.13
N ASN A 317 4.95 22.41 -0.36
CA ASN A 317 5.17 21.06 -0.86
C ASN A 317 5.12 20.03 0.28
N TYR A 318 5.68 20.37 1.44
CA TYR A 318 5.65 19.51 2.63
C TYR A 318 4.21 19.30 3.15
N THR A 319 3.43 20.37 3.28
CA THR A 319 2.03 20.28 3.74
C THR A 319 1.15 19.54 2.73
N ASP A 320 1.37 19.75 1.44
CA ASP A 320 0.66 19.00 0.40
C ASP A 320 0.94 17.49 0.48
N TYR A 321 2.21 17.09 0.60
CA TYR A 321 2.58 15.69 0.82
C TYR A 321 1.96 15.10 2.10
N LEU A 322 1.87 15.89 3.16
CA LEU A 322 1.28 15.46 4.43
C LEU A 322 -0.19 15.06 4.25
N PHE A 323 -0.96 15.76 3.42
CA PHE A 323 -2.36 15.44 3.13
C PHE A 323 -2.55 14.41 2.01
N CYS A 324 -1.61 14.29 1.07
CA CYS A 324 -1.72 13.32 -0.02
C CYS A 324 -1.84 11.88 0.50
N PRO A 325 -2.76 11.04 -0.02
CA PRO A 325 -3.01 9.68 0.46
C PRO A 325 -1.95 8.67 -0.01
N THR A 326 -0.67 9.02 0.16
CA THR A 326 0.50 8.19 -0.15
C THR A 326 1.52 8.25 0.99
N LEU A 327 2.24 7.15 1.20
CA LEU A 327 3.32 7.04 2.20
C LEU A 327 4.70 7.29 1.61
N CYS A 328 4.78 7.41 0.29
CA CYS A 328 6.01 7.57 -0.44
C CYS A 328 6.09 8.97 -1.04
N TYR A 329 7.00 9.78 -0.49
CA TYR A 329 7.35 11.08 -1.04
C TYR A 329 7.99 10.93 -2.42
N GLU A 330 7.55 11.75 -3.36
CA GLU A 330 8.14 12.00 -4.68
C GLU A 330 8.10 13.52 -4.92
N LEU A 331 8.95 14.03 -5.83
CA LEU A 331 9.00 15.47 -6.12
C LEU A 331 7.65 16.03 -6.63
N GLU A 332 6.90 15.21 -7.35
CA GLU A 332 5.65 15.61 -7.98
C GLU A 332 4.69 14.42 -8.12
N TYR A 333 3.40 14.72 -8.04
CA TYR A 333 2.32 13.74 -8.14
C TYR A 333 1.36 14.11 -9.26
N PRO A 334 0.79 13.13 -9.98
CA PRO A 334 -0.23 13.42 -10.98
C PRO A 334 -1.46 14.02 -10.31
N ARG A 335 -2.00 15.10 -10.90
CA ARG A 335 -3.14 15.85 -10.36
C ARG A 335 -4.37 15.79 -11.25
N THR A 336 -5.55 15.85 -10.63
CA THR A 336 -6.81 16.17 -11.30
C THR A 336 -6.91 17.68 -11.52
N SER A 337 -7.74 18.10 -12.49
CA SER A 337 -7.90 19.52 -12.83
C SER A 337 -8.54 20.32 -11.69
N ASP A 338 -9.61 19.79 -11.10
CA ASP A 338 -10.41 20.43 -10.07
C ASP A 338 -10.91 19.40 -9.04
N ILE A 339 -11.39 19.91 -7.91
CA ILE A 339 -12.07 19.13 -6.87
C ILE A 339 -13.51 18.88 -7.30
N VAL A 340 -13.92 17.62 -7.39
CA VAL A 340 -15.31 17.23 -7.66
C VAL A 340 -16.07 17.14 -6.35
N TRP A 341 -16.72 18.24 -5.94
CA TRP A 341 -17.43 18.35 -4.66
C TRP A 341 -18.54 17.32 -4.44
N SER A 342 -19.21 16.88 -5.50
CA SER A 342 -20.23 15.82 -5.41
C SER A 342 -19.64 14.48 -4.98
N GLU A 343 -18.50 14.11 -5.56
CA GLU A 343 -17.77 12.88 -5.22
C GLU A 343 -17.20 12.96 -3.79
N LEU A 344 -16.67 14.13 -3.40
CA LEU A 344 -16.22 14.36 -2.03
C LEU A 344 -17.38 14.22 -1.03
N GLY A 345 -18.53 14.85 -1.29
CA GLY A 345 -19.71 14.77 -0.44
C GLY A 345 -20.23 13.34 -0.29
N TYR A 346 -20.30 12.58 -1.39
CA TYR A 346 -20.69 11.17 -1.37
C TYR A 346 -19.75 10.33 -0.51
N LYS A 347 -18.42 10.47 -0.68
CA LYS A 347 -17.42 9.73 0.10
C LYS A 347 -17.49 10.07 1.58
N VAL A 348 -17.63 11.35 1.93
CA VAL A 348 -17.77 11.80 3.33
C VAL A 348 -19.03 11.20 3.97
N LEU A 349 -20.17 11.24 3.29
CA LEU A 349 -21.40 10.61 3.78
C LEU A 349 -21.24 9.09 3.94
N ALA A 350 -20.58 8.43 2.99
CA ALA A 350 -20.30 7.00 3.05
C ALA A 350 -19.40 6.63 4.23
N VAL A 351 -18.40 7.47 4.59
CA VAL A 351 -17.59 7.26 5.80
C VAL A 351 -18.47 7.17 7.04
N PHE A 352 -19.36 8.15 7.25
CA PHE A 352 -20.26 8.14 8.42
C PHE A 352 -21.21 6.93 8.40
N GLY A 353 -21.75 6.58 7.24
CA GLY A 353 -22.62 5.41 7.07
C GLY A 353 -21.91 4.09 7.40
N VAL A 354 -20.67 3.92 6.95
CA VAL A 354 -19.88 2.70 7.25
C VAL A 354 -19.47 2.64 8.71
N ILE A 355 -19.07 3.76 9.32
CA ILE A 355 -18.76 3.82 10.76
C ILE A 355 -19.99 3.44 11.58
N PHE A 356 -21.16 3.96 11.21
CA PHE A 356 -22.42 3.58 11.84
C PHE A 356 -22.67 2.07 11.76
N LEU A 357 -22.52 1.46 10.58
CA LEU A 357 -22.66 0.01 10.41
C LEU A 357 -21.64 -0.76 11.24
N LEU A 358 -20.39 -0.32 11.30
CA LEU A 358 -19.35 -0.90 12.14
C LEU A 358 -19.73 -0.89 13.62
N THR A 359 -20.31 0.22 14.11
CA THR A 359 -20.78 0.32 15.50
C THR A 359 -21.91 -0.67 15.79
N ILE A 360 -22.92 -0.74 14.92
CA ILE A 360 -24.03 -1.69 15.07
C ILE A 360 -23.51 -3.14 15.04
N THR A 361 -22.66 -3.48 14.06
CA THR A 361 -22.11 -4.84 13.95
C THR A 361 -21.33 -5.22 15.21
N SER A 362 -20.56 -4.28 15.77
CA SER A 362 -19.77 -4.51 16.97
C SER A 362 -20.64 -4.67 18.23
N GLU A 363 -21.62 -3.79 18.44
CA GLU A 363 -22.48 -3.83 19.64
C GLU A 363 -23.39 -5.05 19.69
N GLU A 364 -23.92 -5.46 18.54
CA GLU A 364 -25.02 -6.42 18.49
C GLU A 364 -24.55 -7.84 18.21
N PHE A 365 -23.40 -8.01 17.55
CA PHE A 365 -22.91 -9.33 17.17
C PHE A 365 -21.56 -9.71 17.78
N ILE A 366 -20.68 -8.74 18.10
CA ILE A 366 -19.34 -9.03 18.64
C ILE A 366 -19.31 -8.96 20.17
N LEU A 367 -19.74 -7.83 20.74
CA LEU A 367 -19.71 -7.61 22.19
C LEU A 367 -20.48 -8.66 23.02
N PRO A 368 -21.71 -9.09 22.67
CA PRO A 368 -22.43 -10.06 23.50
C PRO A 368 -21.72 -11.41 23.56
N VAL A 369 -21.18 -11.89 22.43
CA VAL A 369 -20.44 -13.15 22.36
C VAL A 369 -19.19 -13.06 23.23
N LEU A 370 -18.41 -11.98 23.13
CA LEU A 370 -17.21 -11.81 23.95
C LEU A 370 -17.52 -11.73 25.45
N ASN A 371 -18.57 -11.00 25.83
CA ASN A 371 -18.97 -10.86 27.24
C ASN A 371 -19.46 -12.18 27.84
N GLU A 372 -20.21 -12.97 27.07
CA GLU A 372 -20.67 -14.29 27.51
C GLU A 372 -19.50 -15.27 27.65
N SER A 373 -18.62 -15.33 26.65
CA SER A 373 -17.44 -16.19 26.69
C SER A 373 -16.47 -15.82 27.81
N ALA A 374 -16.26 -14.54 28.10
CA ALA A 374 -15.42 -14.09 29.20
C ALA A 374 -15.95 -14.59 30.56
N LYS A 375 -17.26 -14.47 30.80
CA LYS A 375 -17.89 -14.97 32.03
C LYS A 375 -17.78 -16.48 32.17
N ARG A 376 -17.96 -17.23 31.08
CA ARG A 376 -17.80 -18.70 31.08
C ARG A 376 -16.36 -19.10 31.37
N LEU A 377 -15.39 -18.35 30.83
CA LEU A 377 -13.96 -18.62 31.01
C LEU A 377 -13.49 -18.41 32.45
N GLU A 378 -14.09 -17.47 33.20
CA GLU A 378 -13.80 -17.27 34.63
C GLU A 378 -14.23 -18.45 35.53
N THR A 379 -15.19 -19.27 35.07
CA THR A 379 -15.78 -20.34 35.88
C THR A 379 -15.14 -21.71 35.65
N VAL A 380 -14.23 -21.83 34.69
CA VAL A 380 -13.71 -23.12 34.19
C VAL A 380 -12.20 -23.20 34.40
N ASP A 381 -11.76 -24.23 35.12
CA ASP A 381 -10.34 -24.50 35.37
C ASP A 381 -9.73 -25.54 34.40
N SER A 382 -10.57 -26.29 33.67
CA SER A 382 -10.11 -27.35 32.76
C SER A 382 -9.64 -26.79 31.40
N PHE A 383 -8.49 -27.25 30.92
CA PHE A 383 -7.93 -26.86 29.62
C PHE A 383 -8.83 -27.27 28.44
N SER A 384 -9.43 -28.47 28.49
CA SER A 384 -10.27 -28.96 27.40
C SER A 384 -11.55 -28.14 27.25
N GLU A 385 -12.15 -27.74 28.38
CA GLU A 385 -13.35 -26.90 28.40
C GLU A 385 -13.02 -25.47 27.98
N THR A 386 -11.89 -24.91 28.44
CA THR A 386 -11.36 -23.64 27.95
C THR A 386 -11.17 -23.64 26.43
N ALA A 387 -10.59 -24.69 25.87
CA ALA A 387 -10.39 -24.83 24.42
C ALA A 387 -11.71 -24.94 23.66
N LEU A 388 -12.72 -25.63 24.23
CA LEU A 388 -14.06 -25.72 23.65
C LEU A 388 -14.78 -24.37 23.65
N ILE A 389 -14.79 -23.65 24.78
CA ILE A 389 -15.39 -22.30 24.89
C ILE A 389 -14.73 -21.36 23.88
N LEU A 390 -13.40 -21.39 23.78
CA LEU A 390 -12.66 -20.58 22.81
C LEU A 390 -13.05 -20.94 21.37
N SER A 391 -13.17 -22.23 21.05
CA SER A 391 -13.54 -22.69 19.71
C SER A 391 -14.97 -22.32 19.33
N GLU A 392 -15.92 -22.42 20.27
CA GLU A 392 -17.31 -21.97 20.12
C GLU A 392 -17.35 -20.46 19.86
N SER A 393 -16.63 -19.68 20.66
CA SER A 393 -16.54 -18.22 20.54
C SER A 393 -15.98 -17.82 19.17
N ILE A 394 -14.87 -18.43 18.75
CA ILE A 394 -14.25 -18.17 17.45
C ILE A 394 -15.25 -18.45 16.32
N SER A 395 -15.97 -19.58 16.40
CA SER A 395 -16.97 -19.97 15.40
C SER A 395 -18.10 -18.95 15.26
N MET A 396 -18.66 -18.48 16.38
CA MET A 396 -19.71 -17.46 16.38
C MET A 396 -19.22 -16.10 15.84
N LEU A 397 -17.92 -15.81 16.00
CA LEU A 397 -17.29 -14.57 15.61
C LEU A 397 -16.81 -14.53 14.14
N LEU A 398 -16.78 -15.68 13.42
CA LEU A 398 -16.30 -15.76 12.03
C LEU A 398 -17.01 -14.77 11.10
N TRP A 399 -18.35 -14.74 11.12
CA TRP A 399 -19.14 -13.89 10.24
C TRP A 399 -19.12 -12.40 10.63
N PRO A 400 -19.34 -12.03 11.91
CA PRO A 400 -19.21 -10.64 12.35
C PRO A 400 -17.84 -10.01 12.05
N PHE A 401 -16.74 -10.74 12.24
CA PHE A 401 -15.41 -10.24 11.90
C PHE A 401 -15.17 -10.14 10.41
N MET A 402 -15.71 -11.05 9.61
CA MET A 402 -15.62 -10.93 8.15
C MET A 402 -16.30 -9.66 7.65
N ILE A 403 -17.52 -9.36 8.12
CA ILE A 403 -18.21 -8.11 7.78
C ILE A 403 -17.42 -6.91 8.26
N THR A 404 -16.97 -6.93 9.52
CA THR A 404 -16.18 -5.84 10.10
C THR A 404 -14.90 -5.58 9.31
N PHE A 405 -14.19 -6.62 8.89
CA PHE A 405 -12.99 -6.51 8.06
C PHE A 405 -13.27 -5.85 6.71
N LEU A 406 -14.35 -6.26 6.03
CA LEU A 406 -14.76 -5.66 4.75
C LEU A 406 -15.20 -4.20 4.90
N LEU A 407 -15.93 -3.88 5.97
CA LEU A 407 -16.35 -2.50 6.26
C LEU A 407 -15.16 -1.60 6.61
N VAL A 408 -14.21 -2.08 7.43
CA VAL A 408 -12.96 -1.36 7.74
C VAL A 408 -12.13 -1.13 6.47
N PHE A 409 -12.08 -2.11 5.58
CA PHE A 409 -11.43 -1.94 4.28
C PHE A 409 -12.07 -0.84 3.44
N LEU A 410 -13.40 -0.86 3.30
CA LEU A 410 -14.13 0.14 2.53
C LEU A 410 -13.97 1.54 3.13
N VAL A 411 -14.11 1.69 4.46
CA VAL A 411 -14.01 3.01 5.09
C VAL A 411 -12.62 3.62 4.90
N ILE A 412 -11.55 2.83 5.05
CA ILE A 412 -10.18 3.33 4.93
C ILE A 412 -9.83 3.57 3.46
N PHE A 413 -9.85 2.52 2.63
CA PHE A 413 -9.23 2.56 1.31
C PHE A 413 -10.10 3.20 0.24
N GLU A 414 -11.41 3.00 0.28
CA GLU A 414 -12.32 3.54 -0.74
C GLU A 414 -12.77 4.96 -0.37
N TYR A 415 -13.22 5.16 0.87
CA TYR A 415 -13.87 6.41 1.24
C TYR A 415 -12.91 7.44 1.86
N VAL A 416 -12.13 7.10 2.90
CA VAL A 416 -11.22 8.06 3.54
C VAL A 416 -10.07 8.43 2.60
N LEU A 417 -9.31 7.47 2.08
CA LEU A 417 -8.22 7.78 1.15
C LEU A 417 -8.76 8.42 -0.15
N GLY A 418 -9.92 7.98 -0.62
CA GLY A 418 -10.60 8.58 -1.78
C GLY A 418 -11.05 10.03 -1.54
N ALA A 419 -11.43 10.39 -0.32
CA ALA A 419 -11.80 11.76 0.05
C ALA A 419 -10.54 12.65 0.16
N PHE A 420 -9.47 12.17 0.81
CA PHE A 420 -8.20 12.88 0.82
C PHE A 420 -7.60 13.04 -0.58
N ALA A 421 -7.76 12.05 -1.45
CA ALA A 421 -7.35 12.16 -2.85
C ALA A 421 -8.09 13.27 -3.60
N GLU A 422 -9.39 13.43 -3.34
CA GLU A 422 -10.20 14.49 -3.94
C GLU A 422 -9.79 15.87 -3.39
N ILE A 423 -9.62 15.98 -2.07
CA ILE A 423 -9.21 17.24 -1.40
C ILE A 423 -7.86 17.73 -1.91
N THR A 424 -6.89 16.83 -2.13
CA THR A 424 -5.56 17.19 -2.63
C THR A 424 -5.45 17.14 -4.16
N CYS A 425 -6.55 16.92 -4.89
CA CYS A 425 -6.53 16.70 -6.34
C CYS A 425 -5.53 15.59 -6.77
N PHE A 426 -5.29 14.58 -5.94
CA PHE A 426 -4.38 13.47 -6.23
C PHE A 426 -5.05 12.48 -7.20
N ALA A 427 -4.42 12.30 -8.37
CA ALA A 427 -5.02 11.53 -9.47
C ALA A 427 -4.78 10.02 -9.40
N ASP A 428 -3.81 9.54 -8.59
CA ASP A 428 -3.55 8.10 -8.48
C ASP A 428 -4.40 7.47 -7.37
N ARG A 429 -5.63 7.06 -7.70
CA ARG A 429 -6.58 6.50 -6.73
C ARG A 429 -6.47 4.97 -6.59
N HIS A 430 -5.34 4.39 -6.99
CA HIS A 430 -5.09 2.95 -6.91
C HIS A 430 -4.48 2.57 -5.55
N PHE A 431 -5.31 2.61 -4.49
CA PHE A 431 -4.87 2.27 -3.12
C PHE A 431 -4.84 0.76 -2.84
N TYR A 432 -5.56 -0.03 -3.63
CA TYR A 432 -5.69 -1.47 -3.52
C TYR A 432 -5.93 -2.11 -4.90
N SER A 433 -5.59 -3.40 -5.02
CA SER A 433 -5.91 -4.25 -6.18
C SER A 433 -7.02 -5.25 -5.85
N ASP A 434 -7.35 -6.13 -6.78
CA ASP A 434 -8.26 -7.26 -6.65
C ASP A 434 -7.77 -8.38 -5.70
N TRP A 435 -7.40 -8.00 -4.48
CA TRP A 435 -6.86 -8.87 -3.43
C TRP A 435 -7.81 -10.01 -3.01
N TRP A 436 -9.12 -9.88 -3.30
CA TRP A 436 -10.09 -10.95 -3.07
C TRP A 436 -9.86 -12.19 -3.96
N ASN A 437 -9.14 -12.02 -5.07
CA ASN A 437 -8.73 -13.09 -5.98
C ASN A 437 -7.36 -13.69 -5.63
N SER A 438 -6.67 -13.17 -4.60
CA SER A 438 -5.33 -13.65 -4.24
C SER A 438 -5.34 -15.14 -3.89
N THR A 439 -4.26 -15.82 -4.28
CA THR A 439 -4.09 -17.27 -4.09
C THR A 439 -3.03 -17.62 -3.04
N ASP A 440 -2.14 -16.69 -2.71
CA ASP A 440 -1.19 -16.84 -1.61
C ASP A 440 -1.10 -15.56 -0.75
N TRP A 441 -0.55 -15.68 0.47
CA TRP A 441 -0.42 -14.53 1.37
C TRP A 441 0.57 -13.47 0.87
N LEU A 442 1.52 -13.84 0.00
CA LEU A 442 2.46 -12.87 -0.58
C LEU A 442 1.77 -11.98 -1.62
N GLU A 443 0.87 -12.54 -2.42
CA GLU A 443 0.01 -11.82 -3.35
C GLU A 443 -0.93 -10.87 -2.58
N PHE A 444 -1.62 -11.39 -1.55
CA PHE A 444 -2.48 -10.57 -0.69
C PHE A 444 -1.74 -9.38 -0.06
N SER A 445 -0.55 -9.60 0.53
CA SER A 445 0.22 -8.53 1.18
C SER A 445 0.68 -7.42 0.23
N ARG A 446 0.72 -7.70 -1.09
CA ARG A 446 1.06 -6.73 -2.13
C ARG A 446 -0.14 -5.95 -2.64
N GLU A 447 -1.32 -6.55 -2.62
CA GLU A 447 -2.52 -6.06 -3.29
C GLU A 447 -3.51 -5.38 -2.34
N TRP A 448 -3.51 -5.75 -1.06
CA TRP A 448 -4.44 -5.21 -0.06
C TRP A 448 -4.22 -3.72 0.24
N ASN A 449 -2.99 -3.36 0.60
CA ASN A 449 -2.60 -2.00 1.01
C ASN A 449 -1.38 -1.56 0.22
N ILE A 450 -1.63 -1.05 -0.99
CA ILE A 450 -0.58 -0.66 -1.93
C ILE A 450 0.31 0.45 -1.37
N PRO A 451 -0.21 1.50 -0.71
CA PRO A 451 0.65 2.54 -0.11
C PRO A 451 1.67 1.99 0.88
N VAL A 452 1.25 1.09 1.79
CA VAL A 452 2.15 0.47 2.77
C VAL A 452 3.10 -0.51 2.09
N HIS A 453 2.61 -1.31 1.14
CA HIS A 453 3.44 -2.22 0.36
C HIS A 453 4.56 -1.47 -0.38
N HIS A 454 4.24 -0.35 -1.03
CA HIS A 454 5.19 0.51 -1.71
C HIS A 454 6.24 1.09 -0.75
N PHE A 455 5.83 1.53 0.44
CA PHE A 455 6.75 2.00 1.47
C PHE A 455 7.76 0.91 1.88
N PHE A 456 7.26 -0.28 2.25
CA PHE A 456 8.12 -1.41 2.63
C PHE A 456 9.03 -1.85 1.48
N ARG A 457 8.50 -1.93 0.26
CA ARG A 457 9.27 -2.31 -0.92
C ARG A 457 10.42 -1.34 -1.17
N ARG A 458 10.17 -0.03 -1.06
CA ARG A 458 11.14 1.03 -1.35
C ARG A 458 12.19 1.19 -0.25
N HIS A 459 11.74 1.40 0.99
CA HIS A 459 12.63 1.82 2.07
C HIS A 459 13.19 0.65 2.90
N VAL A 460 12.55 -0.52 2.88
CA VAL A 460 13.00 -1.69 3.65
C VAL A 460 13.59 -2.76 2.74
N TYR A 461 12.80 -3.28 1.79
CA TYR A 461 13.22 -4.39 0.94
C TYR A 461 14.34 -3.98 -0.03
N SER A 462 14.18 -2.87 -0.75
CA SER A 462 15.20 -2.41 -1.72
C SER A 462 16.50 -2.00 -1.05
N ALA A 463 16.43 -1.43 0.16
CA ALA A 463 17.60 -1.06 0.95
C ALA A 463 18.36 -2.28 1.52
N SER A 464 17.64 -3.32 1.96
CA SER A 464 18.25 -4.52 2.58
C SER A 464 18.72 -5.57 1.58
N ARG A 465 18.04 -5.71 0.44
CA ARG A 465 18.33 -6.74 -0.57
C ARG A 465 19.79 -6.81 -1.02
N PRO A 466 20.50 -5.70 -1.27
CA PRO A 466 21.87 -5.76 -1.77
C PRO A 466 22.89 -6.21 -0.72
N HIS A 467 22.60 -6.01 0.55
CA HIS A 467 23.50 -6.31 1.67
C HIS A 467 23.31 -7.74 2.19
N ILE A 468 22.06 -8.25 2.23
CA ILE A 468 21.71 -9.48 2.96
C ILE A 468 21.05 -10.54 2.02
N GLY A 469 20.78 -10.19 0.76
CA GLY A 469 20.16 -11.08 -0.22
C GLY A 469 18.63 -11.14 -0.14
N ARG A 470 18.00 -11.80 -1.12
CA ARG A 470 16.54 -11.83 -1.31
C ARG A 470 15.74 -12.48 -0.16
N PRO A 471 16.05 -13.70 0.31
CA PRO A 471 15.23 -14.36 1.32
C PRO A 471 15.25 -13.62 2.66
N MET A 472 16.41 -13.12 3.07
CA MET A 472 16.56 -12.35 4.29
C MET A 472 15.94 -10.96 4.20
N ALA A 473 15.99 -10.30 3.03
CA ALA A 473 15.27 -9.04 2.82
C ALA A 473 13.75 -9.21 2.96
N THR A 474 13.19 -10.31 2.45
CA THR A 474 11.77 -10.64 2.67
C THR A 474 11.49 -10.89 4.15
N LEU A 475 12.32 -11.69 4.82
CA LEU A 475 12.16 -11.99 6.24
C LEU A 475 12.18 -10.71 7.10
N ILE A 476 13.14 -9.82 6.88
CA ILE A 476 13.26 -8.54 7.59
C ILE A 476 12.05 -7.65 7.33
N THR A 477 11.56 -7.61 6.08
CA THR A 477 10.37 -6.83 5.73
C THR A 477 9.14 -7.32 6.48
N PHE A 478 8.92 -8.63 6.52
CA PHE A 478 7.82 -9.25 7.27
C PHE A 478 7.99 -9.07 8.79
N LEU A 479 9.22 -9.15 9.30
CA LEU A 479 9.52 -8.95 10.72
C LEU A 479 9.17 -7.53 11.17
N ILE A 480 9.59 -6.51 10.41
CA ILE A 480 9.26 -5.11 10.72
C ILE A 480 7.75 -4.88 10.64
N SER A 481 7.09 -5.46 9.64
CA SER A 481 5.63 -5.44 9.55
C SER A 481 4.97 -6.08 10.78
N ALA A 482 5.44 -7.25 11.22
CA ALA A 482 4.91 -7.97 12.38
C ALA A 482 5.08 -7.18 13.69
N ILE A 483 6.21 -6.51 13.86
CA ILE A 483 6.44 -5.60 15.01
C ILE A 483 5.43 -4.44 14.97
N GLY A 484 5.20 -3.84 13.80
CA GLY A 484 4.21 -2.77 13.65
C GLY A 484 2.80 -3.21 14.03
N HIS A 485 2.38 -4.41 13.61
CA HIS A 485 1.07 -4.97 13.97
C HIS A 485 0.99 -5.30 15.47
N GLU A 486 2.06 -5.85 16.07
CA GLU A 486 2.08 -6.09 17.51
C GLU A 486 2.03 -4.79 18.32
N ILE A 487 2.66 -3.71 17.86
CA ILE A 487 2.54 -2.38 18.50
C ILE A 487 1.09 -1.91 18.48
N VAL A 488 0.39 -2.05 17.34
CA VAL A 488 -1.03 -1.69 17.23
C VAL A 488 -1.87 -2.56 18.17
N MET A 489 -1.64 -3.87 18.18
CA MET A 489 -2.37 -4.79 19.07
C MET A 489 -2.11 -4.50 20.55
N ALA A 490 -0.86 -4.23 20.93
CA ALA A 490 -0.48 -3.86 22.29
C ALA A 490 -1.10 -2.52 22.72
N CYS A 491 -1.28 -1.57 21.79
CA CYS A 491 -2.01 -0.34 22.05
C CYS A 491 -3.51 -0.61 22.26
N ILE A 492 -4.13 -1.52 21.50
CA ILE A 492 -5.55 -1.88 21.65
C ILE A 492 -5.82 -2.53 23.01
N THR A 493 -5.03 -3.54 23.37
CA THR A 493 -5.29 -4.36 24.56
C THR A 493 -4.58 -3.88 25.82
N LYS A 494 -3.71 -2.86 25.68
CA LYS A 494 -2.80 -2.38 26.73
C LYS A 494 -1.87 -3.47 27.29
N LYS A 495 -1.68 -4.56 26.54
CA LYS A 495 -0.88 -5.73 26.94
C LYS A 495 -0.05 -6.22 25.75
N LEU A 496 1.23 -6.46 25.98
CA LEU A 496 2.12 -7.10 24.99
C LEU A 496 2.00 -8.62 25.13
N ARG A 497 1.56 -9.32 24.06
CA ARG A 497 1.32 -10.78 24.09
C ARG A 497 2.13 -11.56 23.07
N GLY A 498 2.32 -11.00 21.89
CA GLY A 498 3.05 -11.65 20.80
C GLY A 498 2.25 -12.68 20.00
N TYR A 499 0.96 -12.93 20.29
CA TYR A 499 0.17 -13.86 19.47
C TYR A 499 0.05 -13.36 18.03
N GLY A 500 -0.16 -12.06 17.82
CA GLY A 500 -0.26 -11.45 16.50
C GLY A 500 1.06 -11.50 15.76
N PHE A 501 2.14 -11.16 16.45
CA PHE A 501 3.49 -11.33 15.94
C PHE A 501 3.76 -12.77 15.43
N LEU A 502 3.44 -13.79 16.24
CA LEU A 502 3.67 -15.19 15.87
C LEU A 502 2.80 -15.63 14.68
N CYS A 503 1.51 -15.26 14.67
CA CYS A 503 0.60 -15.57 13.57
C CYS A 503 1.00 -14.87 12.27
N GLN A 504 1.54 -13.64 12.33
CA GLN A 504 2.01 -12.95 11.13
C GLN A 504 3.32 -13.55 10.61
N MET A 505 4.23 -13.95 11.50
CA MET A 505 5.47 -14.64 11.09
C MET A 505 5.21 -16.04 10.52
N SER A 506 4.15 -16.73 10.98
CA SER A 506 3.77 -18.05 10.45
C SER A 506 3.19 -17.99 9.02
N GLN A 507 2.82 -16.81 8.52
CA GLN A 507 2.39 -16.63 7.13
C GLN A 507 3.48 -17.06 6.13
N LEU A 508 4.77 -16.84 6.44
CA LEU A 508 5.87 -17.22 5.56
C LEU A 508 5.97 -18.76 5.38
N PRO A 509 6.02 -19.57 6.46
CA PRO A 509 5.89 -21.02 6.36
C PRO A 509 4.63 -21.49 5.62
N ILE A 510 3.47 -20.86 5.87
CA ILE A 510 2.21 -21.22 5.20
C ILE A 510 2.34 -21.02 3.69
N VAL A 511 2.95 -19.91 3.25
CA VAL A 511 3.20 -19.67 1.82
C VAL A 511 4.17 -20.69 1.23
N MET A 512 5.20 -21.08 1.98
CA MET A 512 6.13 -22.12 1.52
C MET A 512 5.40 -23.46 1.32
N LEU A 513 4.45 -23.80 2.21
CA LEU A 513 3.60 -24.98 2.11
C LEU A 513 2.63 -24.88 0.91
N GLN A 514 1.97 -23.74 0.72
CA GLN A 514 1.06 -23.49 -0.42
C GLN A 514 1.78 -23.57 -1.77
N ARG A 515 3.09 -23.34 -1.80
CA ARG A 515 3.93 -23.41 -3.01
C ARG A 515 4.52 -24.79 -3.30
N THR A 516 4.23 -25.78 -2.45
CA THR A 516 4.66 -27.17 -2.71
C THR A 516 4.00 -27.72 -3.98
N LYS A 517 4.67 -28.70 -4.62
CA LYS A 517 4.23 -29.30 -5.90
C LYS A 517 2.80 -29.87 -5.86
N TRP A 518 2.29 -30.19 -4.67
CA TRP A 518 0.98 -30.79 -4.44
C TRP A 518 -0.18 -29.78 -4.55
N VAL A 519 0.10 -28.52 -4.24
CA VAL A 519 -0.88 -27.42 -4.16
C VAL A 519 -0.72 -26.44 -5.33
N LYS A 520 0.45 -26.46 -5.99
CA LYS A 520 0.79 -25.63 -7.14
C LYS A 520 -0.15 -25.91 -8.32
N GLY A 521 -0.90 -24.89 -8.74
CA GLY A 521 -1.77 -24.92 -9.93
C GLY A 521 -3.28 -24.94 -9.65
N ARG A 522 -3.72 -25.20 -8.41
CA ARG A 522 -5.14 -25.21 -8.03
C ARG A 522 -5.61 -23.85 -7.53
N LYS A 523 -5.82 -22.89 -8.44
CA LYS A 523 -6.17 -21.50 -8.08
C LYS A 523 -7.40 -21.37 -7.16
N VAL A 524 -8.48 -22.09 -7.48
CA VAL A 524 -9.73 -22.05 -6.69
C VAL A 524 -9.50 -22.58 -5.27
N MET A 525 -8.83 -23.73 -5.14
CA MET A 525 -8.51 -24.33 -3.84
C MET A 525 -7.65 -23.39 -2.99
N ASN A 526 -6.66 -22.75 -3.60
CA ASN A 526 -5.78 -21.82 -2.92
C ASN A 526 -6.52 -20.56 -2.44
N ASN A 527 -7.42 -20.02 -3.26
CA ASN A 527 -8.28 -18.90 -2.88
C ASN A 527 -9.25 -19.28 -1.74
N VAL A 528 -9.84 -20.48 -1.78
CA VAL A 528 -10.67 -20.99 -0.66
C VAL A 528 -9.85 -21.12 0.62
N CYS A 529 -8.66 -21.73 0.56
CA CYS A 529 -7.77 -21.84 1.72
C CYS A 529 -7.36 -20.46 2.27
N PHE A 530 -7.12 -19.48 1.38
CA PHE A 530 -6.84 -18.10 1.75
C PHE A 530 -8.00 -17.46 2.52
N TRP A 531 -9.23 -17.54 2.00
CA TRP A 531 -10.41 -17.00 2.69
C TRP A 531 -10.68 -17.70 4.03
N CYS A 532 -10.58 -19.03 4.09
CA CYS A 532 -10.69 -19.76 5.35
C CYS A 532 -9.64 -19.30 6.36
N SER A 533 -8.39 -19.15 5.93
CA SER A 533 -7.29 -18.69 6.80
C SER A 533 -7.49 -17.24 7.26
N MET A 534 -8.05 -16.37 6.42
CA MET A 534 -8.32 -14.97 6.76
C MET A 534 -9.44 -14.85 7.79
N ILE A 535 -10.57 -15.50 7.55
CA ILE A 535 -11.76 -15.44 8.42
C ILE A 535 -11.45 -16.07 9.78
N LEU A 536 -10.81 -17.24 9.79
CA LEU A 536 -10.40 -17.90 11.02
C LEU A 536 -9.34 -17.08 11.76
N GLY A 537 -8.35 -16.56 11.03
CA GLY A 537 -7.27 -15.76 11.59
C GLY A 537 -7.79 -14.54 12.35
N LEU A 538 -8.58 -13.70 11.69
CA LEU A 538 -9.11 -12.46 12.30
C LEU A 538 -9.92 -12.73 13.57
N SER A 539 -10.79 -13.75 13.53
CA SER A 539 -11.68 -14.11 14.64
C SER A 539 -10.92 -14.75 15.82
N MET A 540 -9.94 -15.60 15.50
CA MET A 540 -9.03 -16.19 16.48
C MET A 540 -8.19 -15.10 17.17
N MET A 541 -7.62 -14.17 16.39
CA MET A 541 -6.82 -13.08 16.92
C MET A 541 -7.60 -12.23 17.91
N CYS A 542 -8.83 -11.82 17.57
CA CYS A 542 -9.64 -11.04 18.50
C CYS A 542 -9.94 -11.82 19.79
N SER A 543 -10.40 -13.07 19.66
CA SER A 543 -10.74 -13.91 20.81
C SER A 543 -9.53 -14.09 21.75
N LEU A 544 -8.35 -14.35 21.19
CA LEU A 544 -7.11 -14.52 21.96
C LEU A 544 -6.62 -13.23 22.62
N TYR A 545 -6.85 -12.06 22.02
CA TYR A 545 -6.40 -10.77 22.56
C TYR A 545 -7.38 -10.17 23.58
N VAL A 546 -8.67 -10.46 23.45
CA VAL A 546 -9.72 -9.89 24.32
C VAL A 546 -10.04 -10.80 25.51
N LEU A 547 -10.09 -12.12 25.34
CA LEU A 547 -10.54 -13.05 26.40
C LEU A 547 -9.45 -13.44 27.39
N PHE A 548 -8.24 -13.73 26.89
CA PHE A 548 -7.04 -13.82 27.72
C PHE A 548 -6.50 -12.41 27.97
#